data_AF-A0A2N2JWB1-F1
#
_entry.id   AF-A0A2N2JWB1-F1
#
_cell.length_a   1.000
_cell.length_b   1.000
_cell.length_c   1.000
_cell.angle_alpha   90.00
_cell.angle_beta   90.00
_cell.angle_gamma   90.00
#
_symmetry.space_group_name_H-M   'P 1'
#
loop_
_entity.id
_entity.type
_entity.pdbx_description
1 polymer ?
#
loop_
_entity_poly.entity_id
_entity_poly.type
_entity_poly.pdbx_seq_one_letter_code
_entity_poly.pdbx_strand_id
1 'polypeptide(L)'
;MIPSWSKTDHLTYLKRRMIFEDDRKDQAGETALICASCRHPITSVSEQTDVRGRHDHAFSYYRQIVRLGCFRTAPGCLGVQGISHGYSWFRGYAWQIQVCRNCSTQLGWKYTSEDESFYGLIFETLREAESGQENGTAV
;
A
#
# COMPACT_ATOMS: atom_id res chain seq x y z
N MET A 1 20.34 -7.29 14.24
CA MET A 1 19.52 -6.07 14.08
C MET A 1 19.12 -6.02 12.62
N ILE A 2 17.86 -6.31 12.31
CA ILE A 2 17.38 -6.36 10.91
C ILE A 2 17.35 -4.92 10.39
N PRO A 3 18.08 -4.59 9.31
CA PRO A 3 18.03 -3.25 8.72
C PRO A 3 16.59 -2.88 8.38
N SER A 4 16.23 -1.62 8.60
CA SER A 4 14.86 -1.17 8.39
C SER A 4 14.31 -1.60 7.02
N TRP A 5 15.11 -1.59 5.96
CA TRP A 5 14.71 -1.94 4.59
C TRP A 5 14.33 -3.41 4.37
N SER A 6 14.79 -4.34 5.23
CA SER A 6 14.43 -5.75 5.07
C SER A 6 12.95 -6.04 5.36
N LYS A 7 12.21 -5.10 5.96
CA LYS A 7 10.77 -5.22 6.21
C LYS A 7 9.89 -5.03 4.96
N THR A 8 10.47 -4.64 3.83
CA THR A 8 9.73 -4.48 2.55
C THR A 8 10.20 -5.47 1.48
N ASP A 9 11.09 -6.40 1.81
CA ASP A 9 11.65 -7.36 0.85
C ASP A 9 10.60 -8.32 0.26
N HIS A 10 9.47 -8.48 0.95
CA HIS A 10 8.33 -9.27 0.51
C HIS A 10 7.44 -8.57 -0.53
N LEU A 11 7.72 -7.30 -0.85
CA LEU A 11 7.05 -6.53 -1.90
C LEU A 11 8.03 -6.35 -3.07
N THR A 12 8.03 -7.31 -3.98
CA THR A 12 8.96 -7.37 -5.10
C THR A 12 8.77 -6.22 -6.09
N TYR A 13 7.54 -5.69 -6.20
CA TYR A 13 7.25 -4.57 -7.10
C TYR A 13 8.06 -3.31 -6.77
N LEU A 14 8.44 -3.12 -5.51
CA LEU A 14 9.26 -1.97 -5.08
C LEU A 14 10.70 -2.05 -5.62
N LYS A 15 11.24 -3.26 -5.80
CA LYS A 15 12.60 -3.47 -6.35
C LYS A 15 12.65 -3.21 -7.85
N ARG A 16 11.55 -3.46 -8.56
CA ARG A 16 11.46 -3.31 -10.02
C ARG A 16 11.56 -1.85 -10.47
N ARG A 17 11.29 -0.87 -9.60
CA ARG A 17 11.47 0.56 -9.88
C ARG A 17 12.96 0.98 -10.00
N MET A 18 13.90 0.18 -9.53
CA MET A 18 15.34 0.48 -9.58
C MET A 18 16.06 -0.08 -10.82
N ILE A 19 15.39 -0.91 -11.63
CA ILE A 19 15.97 -1.52 -12.83
C ILE A 19 15.22 -0.94 -14.05
N PHE A 20 15.93 -0.22 -14.92
CA PHE A 20 15.40 0.28 -16.19
C PHE A 20 15.18 -0.90 -17.16
N GLU A 21 14.13 -1.69 -16.97
CA GLU A 21 13.71 -2.74 -17.91
C GLU A 21 12.32 -2.39 -18.48
N ASP A 22 12.34 -2.01 -19.76
CA ASP A 22 11.27 -1.35 -20.52
C ASP A 22 10.06 -2.25 -20.84
N ASP A 23 10.16 -3.58 -20.65
CA ASP A 23 9.16 -4.53 -21.18
C ASP A 23 8.24 -5.19 -20.11
N ARG A 24 8.33 -4.80 -18.82
CA ARG A 24 7.60 -5.46 -17.71
C ARG A 24 6.55 -4.60 -16.99
N LYS A 25 6.04 -3.54 -17.63
CA LYS A 25 4.95 -2.71 -17.07
C LYS A 25 3.61 -3.44 -17.00
N ASP A 26 3.35 -4.37 -17.94
CA ASP A 26 2.03 -4.96 -18.10
C ASP A 26 1.66 -5.95 -16.99
N GLN A 27 2.58 -6.82 -16.57
CA GLN A 27 2.32 -7.82 -15.51
C GLN A 27 2.35 -7.23 -14.09
N ALA A 28 3.15 -6.18 -13.86
CA ALA A 28 3.21 -5.55 -12.55
C ALA A 28 1.91 -4.79 -12.25
N GLY A 29 1.28 -4.17 -13.26
CA GLY A 29 0.00 -3.47 -13.09
C GLY A 29 -1.12 -4.37 -12.58
N GLU A 30 -1.12 -5.65 -12.95
CA GLU A 30 -2.16 -6.62 -12.57
C GLU A 30 -1.94 -7.25 -11.19
N THR A 31 -0.77 -7.05 -10.56
CA THR A 31 -0.46 -7.68 -9.27
C THR A 31 -1.35 -7.09 -8.17
N ALA A 32 -2.25 -7.92 -7.63
CA ALA A 32 -3.10 -7.55 -6.51
C ALA A 32 -2.29 -7.47 -5.21
N LEU A 33 -2.58 -6.45 -4.39
CA LEU A 33 -2.08 -6.32 -3.04
C LEU A 33 -3.18 -6.72 -2.06
N ILE A 34 -2.88 -7.71 -1.23
CA ILE A 34 -3.79 -8.32 -0.26
C ILE A 34 -3.36 -8.00 1.17
N CYS A 35 -4.32 -8.06 2.10
CA CYS A 35 -4.05 -7.92 3.52
C CYS A 35 -3.12 -9.05 4.00
N ALA A 36 -2.00 -8.71 4.64
CA ALA A 36 -1.06 -9.71 5.15
C ALA A 36 -1.68 -10.64 6.20
N SER A 37 -2.69 -10.17 6.96
CA SER A 37 -3.31 -10.93 8.04
C SER A 37 -4.40 -11.91 7.57
N CYS A 38 -5.19 -11.55 6.54
CA CYS A 38 -6.34 -12.36 6.13
C CYS A 38 -6.44 -12.63 4.62
N ARG A 39 -5.50 -12.13 3.83
CA ARG A 39 -5.46 -12.23 2.36
C ARG A 39 -6.61 -11.57 1.61
N HIS A 40 -7.44 -10.77 2.28
CA HIS A 40 -8.47 -9.99 1.61
C HIS A 40 -7.85 -9.00 0.59
N PRO A 41 -8.36 -8.90 -0.65
CA PRO A 41 -7.89 -7.92 -1.63
C PRO A 41 -8.04 -6.49 -1.12
N ILE A 42 -6.97 -5.69 -1.19
CA ILE A 42 -6.95 -4.31 -0.70
C ILE A 42 -6.89 -3.31 -1.85
N THR A 43 -5.91 -3.47 -2.73
CA THR A 43 -5.62 -2.60 -3.88
C THR A 43 -4.78 -3.39 -4.90
N SER A 44 -4.21 -2.74 -5.91
CA SER A 44 -3.27 -3.33 -6.87
C SER A 44 -2.01 -2.46 -7.02
N VAL A 45 -0.97 -3.05 -7.60
CA VAL A 45 0.27 -2.34 -7.93
C VAL A 45 0.05 -1.31 -9.04
N SER A 46 -0.95 -1.47 -9.92
CA SER A 46 -1.35 -0.43 -10.89
C SER A 46 -1.88 0.84 -10.22
N GLU A 47 -2.42 0.74 -8.99
CA GLU A 47 -2.99 1.87 -8.27
C GLU A 47 -1.96 2.77 -7.58
N GLN A 48 -0.67 2.45 -7.69
CA GLN A 48 0.42 3.31 -7.23
C GLN A 48 0.28 4.75 -7.77
N THR A 49 0.52 5.72 -6.90
CA THR A 49 0.56 7.14 -7.27
C THR A 49 1.71 7.83 -6.57
N ASP A 50 2.38 8.73 -7.28
CA ASP A 50 3.46 9.51 -6.69
C ASP A 50 2.85 10.71 -5.93
N VAL A 51 3.06 10.74 -4.62
CA VAL A 51 2.72 11.90 -3.78
C VAL A 51 4.02 12.61 -3.45
N ARG A 52 4.13 13.89 -3.85
CA ARG A 52 5.40 14.65 -3.78
C ARG A 52 6.55 13.94 -4.49
N GLY A 53 6.27 13.41 -5.68
CA GLY A 53 7.25 12.78 -6.56
C GLY A 53 7.68 11.36 -6.16
N ARG A 54 7.04 10.75 -5.15
CA ARG A 54 7.30 9.35 -4.77
C ARG A 54 6.05 8.60 -4.32
N HIS A 55 5.99 7.33 -4.70
CA HIS A 55 5.04 6.34 -4.17
C HIS A 55 5.34 5.98 -2.72
N ASP A 56 6.62 5.76 -2.40
CA ASP A 56 7.06 5.29 -1.10
C ASP A 56 7.54 6.43 -0.18
N HIS A 57 7.12 6.35 1.09
CA HIS A 57 7.51 7.30 2.13
C HIS A 57 7.86 6.56 3.41
N ALA A 58 8.88 7.05 4.12
CA ALA A 58 9.30 6.54 5.41
C ALA A 58 9.18 7.64 6.47
N PHE A 59 8.42 7.37 7.52
CA PHE A 59 8.18 8.33 8.61
C PHE A 59 8.66 7.76 9.94
N SER A 60 9.27 8.62 10.75
CA SER A 60 9.66 8.27 12.12
C SER A 60 8.45 8.40 13.04
N TYR A 61 8.12 7.32 13.76
CA TYR A 61 7.05 7.28 14.75
C TYR A 61 7.51 6.52 15.99
N TYR A 62 7.60 7.20 17.14
CA TYR A 62 8.07 6.64 18.42
C TYR A 62 9.25 5.66 18.29
N ARG A 63 10.37 6.13 17.74
CA ARG A 63 11.63 5.37 17.54
C ARG A 63 11.52 4.19 16.56
N GLN A 64 10.40 4.07 15.85
CA GLN A 64 10.22 3.15 14.74
C GLN A 64 10.15 3.92 13.43
N ILE A 65 10.43 3.23 12.32
CA ILE A 65 10.16 3.73 10.98
C ILE A 65 8.91 3.02 10.46
N VAL A 66 7.91 3.80 10.04
CA VAL A 66 6.73 3.33 9.34
C VAL A 66 6.90 3.63 7.86
N ARG A 67 6.75 2.62 7.00
CA ARG A 67 6.82 2.82 5.55
C ARG A 67 5.46 2.70 4.90
N LEU A 68 5.15 3.67 4.06
CA LEU A 68 3.89 3.74 3.34
C LEU A 68 4.12 3.66 1.83
N GLY A 69 3.21 2.99 1.15
CA GLY A 69 2.96 3.19 -0.29
C GLY A 69 1.72 4.05 -0.49
N CYS A 70 1.73 4.88 -1.53
CA CYS A 70 0.63 5.76 -1.89
C CYS A 70 -0.20 5.17 -3.04
N PHE A 71 -1.49 4.98 -2.83
CA PHE A 71 -2.39 4.37 -3.82
C PHE A 71 -3.58 5.28 -4.12
N ARG A 72 -4.02 5.33 -5.39
CA ARG A 72 -5.21 6.12 -5.79
C ARG A 72 -6.47 5.54 -5.17
N THR A 73 -6.67 4.22 -5.30
CA THR A 73 -7.83 3.53 -4.73
C THR A 73 -7.43 2.33 -3.88
N ALA A 74 -8.25 2.02 -2.87
CA ALA A 74 -8.10 0.84 -2.03
C ALA A 74 -9.49 0.34 -1.57
N PRO A 75 -10.26 -0.33 -2.46
CA PRO A 75 -11.64 -0.74 -2.16
C PRO A 75 -11.76 -1.72 -0.99
N GLY A 76 -10.71 -2.50 -0.72
CA GLY A 76 -10.66 -3.41 0.43
C GLY A 76 -10.41 -2.72 1.78
N CYS A 77 -10.19 -1.41 1.78
CA CYS A 77 -10.15 -0.61 2.99
C CYS A 77 -11.54 -0.15 3.43
N LEU A 78 -11.66 0.06 4.74
CA LEU A 78 -12.79 0.70 5.39
C LEU A 78 -12.26 1.82 6.29
N GLY A 79 -12.80 3.03 6.11
CA GLY A 79 -12.51 4.17 6.96
C GLY A 79 -13.20 4.02 8.31
N VAL A 80 -12.44 4.21 9.39
CA VAL A 80 -12.95 4.17 10.77
C VAL A 80 -12.56 5.45 11.50
N GLN A 81 -13.30 5.75 12.57
CA GLN A 81 -13.15 6.97 13.36
C GLN A 81 -13.40 8.25 12.55
N GLY A 82 -13.27 9.41 13.23
CA GLY A 82 -13.38 10.71 12.60
C GLY A 82 -12.16 11.05 11.74
N ILE A 83 -12.34 12.01 10.83
CA ILE A 83 -11.25 12.60 10.06
C ILE A 83 -10.46 13.53 11.00
N SER A 84 -9.13 13.45 10.94
CA SER A 84 -8.20 14.28 11.70
C SER A 84 -7.45 15.23 10.78
N HIS A 85 -7.32 16.49 11.20
CA HIS A 85 -6.50 17.50 10.53
C HIS A 85 -5.14 17.72 11.21
N GLY A 86 -4.96 17.16 12.41
CA GLY A 86 -3.73 17.32 13.20
C GLY A 86 -2.72 16.21 12.90
N TYR A 87 -1.43 16.51 13.09
CA TYR A 87 -0.32 15.53 13.03
C TYR A 87 -0.24 14.71 11.74
N SER A 88 -0.70 15.28 10.62
CA SER A 88 -0.61 14.62 9.31
C SER A 88 0.84 14.50 8.85
N TRP A 89 1.24 13.30 8.44
CA TRP A 89 2.54 13.08 7.79
C TRP A 89 2.62 13.74 6.41
N PHE A 90 1.48 13.90 5.74
CA PHE A 90 1.37 14.65 4.49
C PHE A 90 0.76 16.02 4.80
N ARG A 91 1.62 17.03 4.99
CA ARG A 91 1.17 18.43 5.23
C ARG A 91 0.17 18.86 4.15
N GLY A 92 -0.94 19.48 4.57
CA GLY A 92 -2.03 19.90 3.68
C GLY A 92 -3.16 18.88 3.52
N TYR A 93 -3.02 17.67 4.08
CA TYR A 93 -4.06 16.65 4.04
C TYR A 93 -4.60 16.37 5.44
N ALA A 94 -5.92 16.28 5.51
CA ALA A 94 -6.59 15.55 6.59
C ALA A 94 -6.40 14.05 6.38
N TRP A 95 -6.53 13.26 7.44
CA TRP A 95 -6.39 11.81 7.37
C TRP A 95 -7.45 11.08 8.17
N GLN A 96 -7.81 9.88 7.70
CA GLN A 96 -8.69 8.96 8.40
C GLN A 96 -8.06 7.57 8.43
N ILE A 97 -8.13 6.90 9.60
CA ILE A 97 -7.62 5.53 9.74
C ILE A 97 -8.36 4.60 8.78
N GLN A 98 -7.61 3.76 8.08
CA GLN A 98 -8.13 2.73 7.20
C GLN A 98 -7.78 1.36 7.77
N VAL A 99 -8.79 0.52 7.92
CA VAL A 99 -8.65 -0.87 8.32
C VAL A 99 -9.02 -1.79 7.17
N CYS A 100 -8.56 -3.05 7.22
CA CYS A 100 -9.04 -4.09 6.34
C CYS A 100 -10.55 -4.29 6.55
N ARG A 101 -11.34 -4.19 5.48
CA ARG A 101 -12.80 -4.37 5.55
C ARG A 101 -13.21 -5.75 6.06
N ASN A 102 -12.35 -6.76 5.90
CA ASN A 102 -12.63 -8.14 6.30
C ASN A 102 -12.21 -8.46 7.75
N CYS A 103 -11.01 -8.06 8.18
CA CYS A 103 -10.46 -8.47 9.49
C CYS A 103 -10.15 -7.31 10.44
N SER A 104 -10.45 -6.07 10.03
CA SER A 104 -10.25 -4.85 10.83
C SER A 104 -8.81 -4.55 11.23
N THR A 105 -7.81 -5.28 10.72
CA THR A 105 -6.39 -4.93 10.87
C THR A 105 -6.15 -3.54 10.29
N GLN A 106 -5.49 -2.66 11.05
CA GLN A 106 -5.11 -1.34 10.53
C GLN A 106 -4.12 -1.49 9.37
N LEU A 107 -4.48 -0.90 8.23
CA LEU A 107 -3.68 -0.95 7.01
C LEU A 107 -2.99 0.38 6.71
N GLY A 108 -3.48 1.48 7.27
CA GLY A 108 -2.89 2.79 7.07
C GLY A 108 -3.92 3.90 7.19
N TRP A 109 -3.86 4.86 6.27
CA TRP A 109 -4.69 6.07 6.30
C TRP A 109 -5.16 6.46 4.90
N LYS A 110 -6.34 7.07 4.82
CA LYS A 110 -6.78 7.83 3.65
C LYS A 110 -6.47 9.28 3.91
N TYR A 111 -5.72 9.91 3.02
CA TYR A 111 -5.40 11.32 3.04
C TYR A 111 -6.30 12.06 2.07
N THR A 112 -6.87 13.18 2.52
CA THR A 112 -7.80 14.00 1.73
C THR A 112 -7.42 15.46 1.88
N SER A 113 -7.28 16.15 0.75
CA SER A 113 -7.19 17.60 0.65
C SER A 113 -8.41 18.14 -0.09
N GLU A 114 -8.40 19.42 -0.48
CA GLU A 114 -9.49 20.02 -1.25
C GLU A 114 -9.59 19.43 -2.67
N ASP A 115 -8.45 19.16 -3.31
CA ASP A 115 -8.39 18.78 -4.72
C ASP A 115 -8.19 17.29 -4.96
N GLU A 116 -7.60 16.59 -3.98
CA GLU A 116 -7.14 15.22 -4.17
C GLU A 116 -7.24 14.36 -2.90
N SER A 117 -7.34 13.04 -3.13
CA SER A 117 -7.27 12.04 -2.07
C SER A 117 -6.49 10.81 -2.51
N PHE A 118 -5.82 10.16 -1.56
CA PHE A 118 -5.08 8.93 -1.79
C PHE A 118 -5.02 8.10 -0.50
N TYR A 119 -4.51 6.88 -0.62
CA TYR A 119 -4.32 5.96 0.49
C TYR A 119 -2.83 5.79 0.78
N GLY A 120 -2.40 6.10 1.99
CA GLY A 120 -1.07 5.76 2.49
C GLY A 120 -1.14 4.46 3.30
N LEU A 121 -0.76 3.34 2.69
CA LEU A 121 -0.88 2.01 3.29
C LEU A 121 0.48 1.48 3.76
N ILE A 122 0.50 0.87 4.94
CA ILE A 122 1.67 0.33 5.62
C ILE A 122 2.14 -0.94 4.89
N PHE A 123 3.36 -0.91 4.36
CA PHE A 123 3.89 -2.03 3.57
C PHE A 123 3.95 -3.34 4.35
N GLU A 124 4.25 -3.29 5.64
CA GLU A 124 4.28 -4.48 6.50
C GLU A 124 2.92 -5.15 6.68
N THR A 125 1.82 -4.47 6.33
CA THR A 125 0.45 -4.99 6.42
C THR A 125 -0.11 -5.49 5.09
N LEU A 126 0.68 -5.41 4.02
CA LEU A 126 0.33 -5.81 2.66
C LEU A 126 1.24 -6.95 2.18
N ARG A 127 0.73 -7.77 1.26
CA ARG A 127 1.48 -8.77 0.49
C ARG A 127 1.01 -8.77 -0.96
N GLU A 128 1.87 -9.18 -1.87
CA GLU A 128 1.46 -9.52 -3.24
C GLU A 128 0.62 -10.80 -3.21
N ALA A 129 -0.50 -10.81 -3.94
CA ALA A 129 -1.23 -12.04 -4.19
C ALA A 129 -0.34 -12.97 -5.02
N GLU A 130 -0.31 -14.25 -4.66
CA GLU A 130 0.36 -15.24 -5.49
C GLU A 130 -0.36 -15.30 -6.84
N SER A 131 0.38 -15.18 -7.94
CA SER A 131 -0.16 -15.44 -9.27
C SER A 131 -0.56 -16.91 -9.32
N GLY A 132 -1.86 -17.19 -9.15
CA GLY A 132 -2.39 -18.53 -9.32
C GLY A 132 -2.04 -19.03 -10.71
N GLN A 133 -1.18 -20.05 -10.81
CA GLN A 133 -1.23 -20.93 -11.97
C GLN A 133 -2.59 -21.64 -11.89
N GLU A 134 -3.57 -21.17 -12.66
CA GLU A 134 -4.73 -21.98 -13.01
C GLU A 134 -4.22 -23.18 -13.81
N ASN A 135 -3.89 -24.27 -13.11
CA ASN A 135 -3.84 -25.58 -13.74
C ASN A 135 -5.29 -25.94 -14.08
N GLY A 136 -5.65 -25.72 -15.34
CA GLY A 136 -6.85 -26.30 -15.94
C GLY A 136 -6.77 -27.82 -15.84
N THR A 137 -7.48 -28.40 -14.87
CA THR A 137 -7.81 -29.82 -14.89
C THR A 137 -9.03 -29.97 -15.79
N ALA A 138 -8.76 -30.23 -17.07
CA ALA A 138 -9.69 -30.96 -17.91
C ALA A 138 -9.60 -32.44 -17.54
N VAL A 139 -10.65 -32.99 -16.91
CA VAL A 139 -11.17 -34.35 -17.15
C VAL A 139 -12.67 -34.34 -16.87
#